data_AF-A0A921DWW8-F1
#
_entry.id   AF-A0A921DWW8-F1
#
_cell.length_a   1.000
_cell.length_b   1.000
_cell.length_c   1.000
_cell.angle_alpha   90.00
_cell.angle_beta   90.00
_cell.angle_gamma   90.00
#
_symmetry.space_group_name_H-M   'P 1'
#
loop_
_entity.id
_entity.type
_entity.pdbx_description
1 polymer ?
#
loop_
_entity_poly.entity_id
_entity_poly.type
_entity_poly.pdbx_seq_one_letter_code
_entity_poly.pdbx_strand_id
1 'polypeptide(L)'
;MNNSKYSKWNLSIIALGGLIGISIYQIFNFDLSVFLGGIFGAVLLALVNVILVLTKSDESAEISQKVFQNVRNYYYYVYLVFTAVALIALVVMMSLDIEVVPVSTLFLVFIVYFVLSGIGAFMVAKKKM
;
A
#
# COMPACT_ATOMS: atom_id res chain seq x y z
N MET A 1 15.06 -23.89 -13.15
CA MET A 1 14.25 -24.12 -11.93
C MET A 1 13.09 -23.14 -11.91
N ASN A 2 11.86 -23.63 -12.10
CA ASN A 2 10.65 -22.82 -12.16
C ASN A 2 10.18 -22.44 -10.74
N ASN A 3 10.69 -21.32 -10.21
CA ASN A 3 10.40 -20.83 -8.85
C ASN A 3 9.02 -20.13 -8.71
N SER A 4 8.12 -20.28 -9.69
CA SER A 4 6.88 -19.49 -9.78
C SER A 4 5.81 -19.81 -8.75
N LYS A 5 5.91 -20.92 -8.00
CA LYS A 5 4.94 -21.27 -6.94
C LYS A 5 5.23 -20.60 -5.60
N TYR A 6 6.50 -20.50 -5.18
CA TYR A 6 6.87 -19.89 -3.89
C TYR A 6 6.91 -18.37 -3.93
N SER A 7 7.21 -17.78 -5.11
CA SER A 7 7.14 -16.33 -5.32
C SER A 7 5.75 -15.75 -5.06
N LYS A 8 4.68 -16.55 -5.21
CA LYS A 8 3.29 -16.13 -4.97
C LYS A 8 2.96 -15.92 -3.48
N TRP A 9 3.82 -16.33 -2.54
CA TRP A 9 3.56 -16.22 -1.10
C TRP A 9 4.48 -15.22 -0.39
N ASN A 10 5.21 -14.40 -1.16
CA ASN A 10 6.18 -13.45 -0.62
C ASN A 10 5.56 -12.48 0.41
N LEU A 11 4.33 -12.03 0.17
CA LEU A 11 3.63 -11.12 1.10
C LEU A 11 3.27 -11.81 2.42
N SER A 12 2.92 -13.10 2.40
CA SER A 12 2.70 -13.87 3.63
C SER A 12 4.01 -14.13 4.39
N ILE A 13 5.12 -14.31 3.69
CA ILE A 13 6.45 -14.44 4.32
C ILE A 13 6.86 -13.11 4.96
N ILE A 14 6.64 -11.98 4.28
CA ILE A 14 6.86 -10.64 4.83
C ILE A 14 5.96 -10.39 6.05
N ALA A 15 4.69 -10.81 6.01
CA ALA A 15 3.77 -10.69 7.14
C ALA A 15 4.25 -11.51 8.36
N LEU A 16 4.74 -12.73 8.15
CA LEU A 16 5.33 -13.55 9.20
C LEU A 16 6.59 -12.91 9.79
N GLY A 17 7.47 -12.37 8.94
CA GLY A 17 8.65 -11.63 9.39
C GLY A 17 8.27 -10.39 10.23
N GLY A 18 7.24 -9.66 9.81
CA GLY A 18 6.67 -8.54 10.57
C GLY A 18 6.16 -8.97 11.94
N LEU A 19 5.35 -10.04 12.01
CA LEU A 19 4.82 -10.56 13.27
C LEU A 19 5.93 -11.00 14.24
N ILE A 20 7.00 -11.62 13.71
CA ILE A 20 8.18 -11.99 14.52
C ILE A 20 8.88 -10.73 15.05
N GLY A 21 9.11 -9.72 14.20
CA GLY A 21 9.71 -8.46 14.62
C GLY A 21 8.91 -7.73 15.70
N ILE A 22 7.58 -7.72 15.57
CA ILE A 22 6.67 -7.16 16.58
C ILE A 22 6.74 -7.97 17.87
N SER A 23 6.73 -9.30 17.78
CA SER A 23 6.81 -10.18 18.96
C SER A 23 8.11 -9.96 19.73
N ILE A 24 9.24 -9.74 19.04
CA ILE A 24 10.52 -9.40 19.66
C ILE A 24 10.47 -8.04 20.34
N TYR A 25 9.90 -7.02 19.68
CA TYR A 25 9.74 -5.67 20.27
C TYR A 25 8.93 -5.70 21.57
N GLN A 26 7.85 -6.48 21.60
CA GLN A 26 6.96 -6.59 22.76
C GLN A 26 7.62 -7.24 23.99
N ILE A 27 8.71 -8.00 23.83
CA ILE A 27 9.48 -8.56 24.96
C ILE A 27 10.19 -7.46 25.75
N PHE A 28 10.60 -6.38 25.08
CA PHE A 28 11.35 -5.29 25.70
C PHE A 28 10.44 -4.16 26.20
N ASN A 29 9.36 -3.86 25.47
CA ASN A 29 8.36 -2.88 25.88
C ASN A 29 6.97 -3.32 25.40
N PHE A 30 6.10 -3.67 26.35
CA PHE A 30 4.74 -4.04 26.00
C PHE A 30 3.91 -2.80 25.65
N ASP A 31 3.60 -2.65 24.37
CA ASP A 31 2.73 -1.60 23.85
C ASP A 31 1.58 -2.24 23.05
N LEU A 32 0.39 -2.16 23.63
CA LEU A 32 -0.82 -2.73 23.04
C LEU A 32 -1.15 -2.12 21.67
N SER A 33 -0.83 -0.83 21.46
CA SER A 33 -1.09 -0.14 20.19
C SER A 33 -0.21 -0.70 19.08
N VAL A 34 1.08 -0.93 19.38
CA VAL A 34 2.04 -1.52 18.44
C VAL A 34 1.66 -2.98 18.14
N PHE A 35 1.20 -3.73 19.14
CA PHE A 35 0.77 -5.11 18.97
C PHE A 35 -0.45 -5.22 18.05
N LEU A 36 -1.48 -4.42 18.30
CA LEU A 36 -2.72 -4.42 17.52
C LEU A 36 -2.48 -3.91 16.09
N GLY A 37 -1.69 -2.83 15.92
CA GLY A 37 -1.32 -2.33 14.59
C GLY A 37 -0.51 -3.36 13.78
N GLY A 38 0.34 -4.12 14.47
CA GLY A 38 1.12 -5.20 13.89
C GLY A 38 0.28 -6.38 13.40
N ILE A 39 -0.65 -6.86 14.23
CA ILE A 39 -1.60 -7.91 13.84
C ILE A 39 -2.46 -7.45 12.67
N PHE A 40 -2.96 -6.21 12.74
CA PHE A 40 -3.79 -5.64 11.67
C PHE A 40 -3.04 -5.59 10.33
N GLY A 41 -1.79 -5.14 10.34
CA GLY A 41 -0.93 -5.15 9.14
C GLY A 41 -0.69 -6.54 8.58
N ALA A 42 -0.47 -7.54 9.44
CA ALA A 42 -0.27 -8.93 9.02
C ALA A 42 -1.54 -9.54 8.36
N VAL A 43 -2.72 -9.26 8.93
CA VAL A 43 -4.00 -9.69 8.36
C VAL A 43 -4.25 -9.03 7.00
N LEU A 44 -3.95 -7.74 6.87
CA LEU A 44 -4.04 -7.02 5.60
C LEU A 44 -3.16 -7.63 4.52
N LEU A 45 -1.89 -7.91 4.83
CA LEU A 45 -0.96 -8.55 3.90
C LEU A 45 -1.41 -9.97 3.52
N ALA A 46 -1.96 -10.72 4.46
CA ALA A 46 -2.52 -12.05 4.20
C ALA A 46 -3.72 -11.97 3.25
N LEU A 47 -4.65 -11.03 3.47
CA LEU A 47 -5.81 -10.81 2.60
C LEU A 47 -5.39 -10.41 1.18
N VAL A 48 -4.46 -9.47 1.04
CA VAL A 48 -3.91 -9.06 -0.28
C VAL A 48 -3.27 -10.25 -0.99
N ASN A 49 -2.53 -11.09 -0.27
CA ASN A 49 -1.90 -12.26 -0.84
C ASN A 49 -2.93 -13.30 -1.32
N VAL A 50 -4.00 -13.53 -0.54
CA VAL A 50 -5.11 -14.41 -0.93
C VAL A 50 -5.78 -13.91 -2.20
N ILE A 51 -6.07 -12.60 -2.28
CA ILE A 51 -6.65 -11.99 -3.49
C ILE A 51 -5.73 -12.22 -4.70
N LEU A 52 -4.43 -11.91 -4.57
CA LEU A 52 -3.46 -12.07 -5.67
C LEU A 52 -3.33 -13.52 -6.16
N VAL A 53 -3.42 -14.50 -5.26
CA VAL A 53 -3.37 -15.92 -5.62
C VAL A 53 -4.65 -16.35 -6.35
N LEU A 54 -5.82 -15.83 -5.93
CA LEU A 54 -7.12 -16.13 -6.52
C LEU A 54 -7.37 -15.42 -7.86
N THR A 55 -6.79 -14.25 -8.11
CA THR A 55 -7.02 -13.46 -9.34
C THR A 55 -6.20 -13.92 -10.55
N LYS A 56 -5.34 -14.95 -10.45
CA LYS A 56 -4.70 -15.55 -11.63
C LYS A 56 -5.69 -16.44 -12.40
N SER A 57 -6.65 -15.80 -13.04
CA SER A 57 -7.59 -16.35 -14.03
C SER A 57 -7.13 -15.92 -15.42
N ASP A 58 -7.15 -16.82 -16.38
CA ASP A 58 -6.70 -16.67 -17.76
C ASP A 58 -7.39 -15.48 -18.48
N GLU A 59 -6.80 -14.28 -18.36
CA GLU A 59 -7.12 -13.15 -19.23
C GLU A 59 -6.24 -13.20 -20.47
N SER A 60 -6.84 -12.97 -21.65
CA SER A 60 -6.09 -12.89 -22.89
C SER A 60 -4.92 -11.89 -22.75
N ALA A 61 -3.73 -12.32 -23.16
CA ALA A 61 -2.48 -11.58 -22.94
C ALA A 61 -2.52 -10.14 -23.49
N GLU A 62 -3.39 -9.88 -24.47
CA GLU A 62 -3.50 -8.58 -25.13
C GLU A 62 -4.40 -7.59 -24.38
N ILE A 63 -5.48 -8.04 -23.74
CA ILE A 63 -6.37 -7.19 -22.93
C ILE A 63 -5.67 -6.82 -21.62
N SER A 64 -5.02 -7.80 -20.98
CA SER A 64 -4.28 -7.60 -19.72
C SER A 64 -3.12 -6.60 -19.86
N GLN A 65 -2.39 -6.59 -20.98
CA GLN A 65 -1.33 -5.60 -21.24
C GLN A 65 -1.85 -4.16 -21.33
N LYS A 66 -2.99 -3.96 -22.01
CA LYS A 66 -3.60 -2.62 -22.12
C LYS A 66 -4.09 -2.13 -20.77
N VAL A 67 -4.78 -2.97 -20.00
CA VAL A 67 -5.25 -2.62 -18.65
C VAL A 67 -4.06 -2.30 -17.74
N PHE A 68 -3.01 -3.12 -17.75
CA PHE A 68 -1.80 -2.90 -16.96
C PHE A 68 -1.14 -1.55 -17.28
N GLN A 69 -1.00 -1.20 -18.56
CA GLN A 69 -0.41 0.08 -18.96
C GLN A 69 -1.25 1.28 -18.50
N ASN A 70 -2.59 1.17 -18.54
CA ASN A 70 -3.47 2.24 -18.08
C ASN A 70 -3.41 2.42 -16.56
N VAL A 71 -3.41 1.32 -15.80
CA VAL A 71 -3.25 1.36 -14.33
C VAL A 71 -1.88 1.93 -13.96
N ARG A 72 -0.81 1.55 -14.67
CA ARG A 72 0.54 2.10 -14.47
C ARG A 72 0.57 3.62 -14.72
N ASN A 73 0.01 4.07 -15.83
CA ASN A 73 -0.08 5.50 -16.14
C ASN A 73 -0.89 6.26 -15.09
N TYR A 74 -2.00 5.68 -14.62
CA TYR A 74 -2.80 6.25 -13.54
C TYR A 74 -1.97 6.45 -12.26
N TYR A 75 -1.25 5.41 -11.79
CA TYR A 75 -0.39 5.55 -10.61
C TYR A 75 0.71 6.60 -10.78
N TYR A 76 1.28 6.72 -11.99
CA TYR A 76 2.26 7.77 -12.28
C TYR A 76 1.68 9.18 -12.12
N TYR A 77 0.49 9.43 -12.67
CA TYR A 77 -0.17 10.73 -12.52
C TYR A 77 -0.60 11.02 -11.08
N VAL A 78 -1.14 10.02 -10.38
CA VAL A 78 -1.55 10.16 -8.98
C VAL A 78 -0.35 10.47 -8.08
N TYR A 79 0.79 9.81 -8.30
CA TYR A 79 2.05 10.10 -7.60
C TYR A 79 2.51 11.53 -7.85
N LEU A 80 2.50 12.01 -9.10
CA LEU A 80 2.88 13.38 -9.43
C LEU A 80 1.96 14.41 -8.77
N VAL A 81 0.65 14.19 -8.84
CA VAL A 81 -0.35 15.09 -8.22
C VAL A 81 -0.16 15.11 -6.70
N PHE A 82 -0.03 13.94 -6.06
CA PHE A 82 0.21 13.86 -4.63
C PHE A 82 1.50 14.57 -4.22
N THR A 83 2.59 14.36 -4.97
CA THR A 83 3.88 15.02 -4.71
C THR A 83 3.77 16.53 -4.85
N ALA A 84 3.09 17.03 -5.90
CA ALA A 84 2.86 18.46 -6.09
C ALA A 84 2.05 19.07 -4.93
N VAL A 85 0.96 18.41 -4.51
CA VAL A 85 0.14 18.85 -3.38
C VAL A 85 0.93 18.83 -2.07
N ALA A 86 1.73 17.80 -1.83
CA ALA A 86 2.57 17.69 -0.64
C ALA A 86 3.62 18.82 -0.58
N LEU A 87 4.25 19.15 -1.70
CA LEU A 87 5.19 20.28 -1.78
C LEU A 87 4.50 21.62 -1.52
N ILE A 88 3.31 21.85 -2.09
CA ILE A 88 2.52 23.06 -1.83
C ILE A 88 2.17 23.14 -0.34
N ALA A 89 1.70 22.05 0.26
CA ALA A 89 1.37 22.01 1.69
C ALA A 89 2.60 22.31 2.56
N LEU A 90 3.77 21.81 2.18
CA LEU A 90 5.03 22.09 2.87
C LEU A 90 5.40 23.57 2.81
N VAL A 91 5.30 24.21 1.64
CA VAL A 91 5.54 25.66 1.49
C VAL A 91 4.57 26.49 2.33
N VAL A 92 3.30 26.09 2.38
CA VAL A 92 2.28 26.74 3.23
C VAL A 92 2.62 26.58 4.71
N MET A 93 3.01 25.38 5.16
CA MET A 93 3.43 25.13 6.54
C MET A 93 4.66 25.97 6.93
N MET A 94 5.64 26.08 6.05
CA MET A 94 6.81 26.95 6.25
C MET A 94 6.41 28.42 6.37
N SER A 95 5.42 28.87 5.59
CA SER A 95 4.93 30.26 5.63
C SER A 95 4.12 30.59 6.88
N LEU A 96 3.67 29.57 7.62
CA LEU A 96 2.90 29.68 8.86
C LEU A 96 3.75 29.39 10.11
N ASP A 97 5.08 29.27 9.96
CA ASP A 97 6.02 28.92 11.03
C ASP A 97 5.63 27.63 11.79
N ILE A 98 5.05 26.66 11.07
CA ILE A 98 4.71 25.35 11.65
C ILE A 98 5.95 24.46 11.64
N GLU A 99 6.60 24.36 12.80
CA GLU A 99 7.84 23.58 12.95
C GLU A 99 7.61 22.09 13.26
N VAL A 100 6.47 21.75 13.86
CA VAL A 100 6.17 20.39 14.33
C VAL A 100 4.85 19.91 13.75
N VAL A 101 4.90 18.76 13.06
CA VAL A 101 3.71 18.08 12.55
C VAL A 101 3.53 16.77 13.30
N PRO A 102 2.37 16.53 13.94
CA PRO A 102 2.08 15.25 14.56
C PRO A 102 2.12 14.11 13.54
N VAL A 103 2.76 13.00 13.92
CA VAL A 103 2.89 11.80 13.06
C VAL A 103 1.52 11.25 12.65
N SER A 104 0.52 11.35 13.52
CA SER A 104 -0.87 10.96 13.23
C SER A 104 -1.47 11.70 12.02
N THR A 105 -1.13 12.99 11.85
CA THR A 105 -1.58 13.81 10.71
C THR A 105 -0.97 13.30 9.41
N LEU A 106 0.32 12.96 9.42
CA LEU A 106 1.00 12.37 8.26
C LEU A 106 0.37 11.03 7.87
N PHE A 107 0.07 10.18 8.87
CA PHE A 107 -0.62 8.91 8.65
C PHE A 107 -1.98 9.09 7.99
N LEU A 108 -2.78 10.06 8.42
CA LEU A 108 -4.06 10.36 7.79
C LEU A 108 -3.90 10.75 6.31
N VAL A 109 -2.91 11.60 6.00
CA VAL A 109 -2.60 11.98 4.62
C VAL A 109 -2.23 10.76 3.77
N PHE A 110 -1.40 9.86 4.30
CA PHE A 110 -1.04 8.62 3.60
C PHE A 110 -2.23 7.68 3.42
N ILE A 111 -3.08 7.50 4.44
CA ILE A 111 -4.29 6.67 4.33
C ILE A 111 -5.20 7.21 3.24
N VAL A 112 -5.45 8.53 3.21
CA VAL A 112 -6.26 9.16 2.17
C VAL A 112 -5.64 8.92 0.78
N TYR A 113 -4.33 9.09 0.65
CA TYR A 113 -3.62 8.81 -0.59
C TYR A 113 -3.78 7.35 -1.04
N PHE A 114 -3.58 6.37 -0.15
CA PHE A 114 -3.70 4.95 -0.47
C PHE A 114 -5.14 4.56 -0.84
N VAL A 115 -6.13 5.08 -0.13
CA VAL A 115 -7.55 4.81 -0.42
C VAL A 115 -7.94 5.41 -1.77
N LEU A 116 -7.63 6.68 -2.03
CA LEU A 116 -7.96 7.34 -3.30
C LEU A 116 -7.22 6.72 -4.48
N SER A 117 -5.93 6.42 -4.32
CA SER A 117 -5.14 5.76 -5.36
C SER A 117 -5.67 4.35 -5.65
N GLY A 118 -5.98 3.55 -4.62
CA GLY A 118 -6.54 2.21 -4.77
C GLY A 118 -7.91 2.20 -5.46
N ILE A 119 -8.83 3.06 -5.01
CA ILE A 119 -10.18 3.18 -5.59
C ILE A 119 -10.10 3.63 -7.06
N GLY A 120 -9.30 4.64 -7.37
CA GLY A 120 -9.17 5.09 -8.76
C GLY A 120 -8.44 4.10 -9.66
N ALA A 121 -7.46 3.34 -9.15
CA ALA A 121 -6.83 2.27 -9.91
C ALA A 121 -7.84 1.16 -10.25
N PHE A 122 -8.72 0.80 -9.31
CA PHE A 122 -9.81 -0.14 -9.54
C PHE A 122 -10.80 0.36 -10.61
N MET A 123 -11.17 1.65 -10.57
CA MET A 123 -12.04 2.24 -11.59
C MET A 123 -11.39 2.26 -12.99
N VAL A 124 -10.10 2.58 -13.09
CA VAL A 124 -9.37 2.57 -14.36
C VAL A 124 -9.25 1.16 -14.92
N ALA A 125 -9.03 0.16 -14.06
CA ALA A 125 -8.98 -1.24 -14.45
C ALA A 125 -10.33 -1.74 -14.98
N LYS A 126 -11.43 -1.44 -14.28
CA LYS A 126 -12.78 -1.89 -14.64
C LYS A 126 -13.34 -1.23 -15.90
N LYS A 127 -12.98 0.03 -16.19
CA LYS A 127 -13.51 0.78 -17.35
C LYS A 127 -13.03 0.25 -18.71
N LYS A 128 -11.99 -0.59 -18.74
CA LYS A 128 -11.38 -1.10 -19.99
C LYS A 128 -11.34 -2.64 -20.11
N MET A 129 -11.99 -3.34 -19.18
CA MET A 129 -12.48 -4.71 -19.40
C MET A 129 -13.82 -4.63 -20.12
#